data_AF-A0A5J5U459-F1
#
_entry.id   AF-A0A5J5U459-F1
#
_cell.length_a   1.000
_cell.length_b   1.000
_cell.length_c   1.000
_cell.angle_alpha   90.00
_cell.angle_beta   90.00
_cell.angle_gamma   90.00
#
_symmetry.space_group_name_H-M   'P 1'
#
loop_
_entity.id
_entity.type
_entity.pdbx_description
1 polymer ?
#
loop_
_entity_poly.entity_id
_entity_poly.type
_entity_poly.pdbx_seq_one_letter_code
_entity_poly.pdbx_strand_id
1 'polypeptide(L)' 'MGRRWHQCFILIAAVSKHFLRGYVGIHSSGFRNFLLKPELLQSIVDFGFEHLSN' A
#
# COMPACT_ATOMS: atom_id res chain seq x y z
N MET A 1 32.17 7.99 8.49
CA MET A 1 31.08 7.20 9.14
C MET A 1 31.38 5.72 8.87
N GLY A 2 31.59 4.89 9.91
CA GLY A 2 32.20 3.55 9.77
C GLY A 2 31.24 2.41 9.37
N ARG A 3 31.79 1.26 8.97
CA ARG A 3 31.06 0.06 8.48
C ARG A 3 29.89 -0.38 9.38
N ARG A 4 30.00 -0.21 10.69
CA ARG A 4 28.95 -0.56 11.66
C ARG A 4 27.68 0.29 11.50
N TRP A 5 27.82 1.58 11.19
CA TRP A 5 26.68 2.44 10.92
C TRP A 5 25.98 2.04 9.62
N HIS A 6 26.77 1.72 8.59
CA HIS A 6 26.25 1.21 7.32
C HIS A 6 25.43 -0.08 7.51
N GLN A 7 25.92 -1.02 8.32
CA GLN A 7 25.17 -2.24 8.64
C GLN A 7 23.87 -1.95 9.40
N CYS A 8 23.88 -1.02 10.37
CA CYS A 8 22.66 -0.59 11.07
C CYS A 8 21.63 0.02 10.10
N PHE A 9 22.07 0.90 9.18
CA PHE A 9 21.18 1.50 8.19
C PHE A 9 20.56 0.48 7.25
N ILE A 10 21.34 -0.50 6.77
CA ILE A 10 20.82 -1.59 5.92
C ILE A 10 19.77 -2.42 6.67
N LEU A 11 20.04 -2.79 7.92
CA LEU A 11 19.10 -3.55 8.75
C LEU A 11 17.80 -2.79 8.97
N ILE A 12 17.88 -1.51 9.32
CA ILE A 12 16.70 -0.65 9.50
C ILE A 12 15.92 -0.55 8.19
N ALA A 13 16.57 -0.23 7.07
CA ALA A 13 15.90 -0.10 5.78
C ALA A 13 15.24 -1.42 5.32
N ALA A 14 15.91 -2.56 5.52
CA ALA A 14 15.36 -3.87 5.16
C ALA A 14 14.14 -4.23 6.01
N VAL A 15 14.20 -4.00 7.34
CA VAL A 15 13.08 -4.23 8.27
C VAL A 15 11.92 -3.29 7.94
N SER A 16 12.18 -1.99 7.75
CA SER A 16 11.15 -1.01 7.42
C SER A 16 10.46 -1.33 6.09
N LYS A 17 11.21 -1.74 5.06
CA LYS A 17 10.64 -2.09 3.75
C LYS A 17 9.75 -3.33 3.83
N HIS A 18 10.16 -4.35 4.60
CA HIS A 18 9.38 -5.56 4.78
C HIS A 18 8.10 -5.30 5.59
N PHE A 19 8.23 -4.56 6.69
CA PHE A 19 7.11 -4.20 7.56
C PHE A 19 6.09 -3.32 6.84
N LEU A 20 6.55 -2.27 6.16
CA LEU A 20 5.66 -1.35 5.44
C LEU A 20 4.90 -2.06 4.31
N ARG A 21 5.58 -2.95 3.55
CA ARG A 21 4.93 -3.71 2.47
C ARG A 21 3.90 -4.70 3.00
N GLY A 22 4.17 -5.35 4.14
CA GLY A 22 3.22 -6.23 4.81
C GLY A 22 2.01 -5.47 5.37
N TYR A 23 2.25 -4.37 6.08
CA TYR A 23 1.20 -3.52 6.66
C TYR A 23 0.27 -2.94 5.59
N VAL A 24 0.84 -2.34 4.54
CA VAL A 24 0.07 -1.81 3.41
C VAL A 24 -0.69 -2.94 2.71
N GLY A 25 -0.06 -4.09 2.43
CA GLY A 25 -0.72 -5.21 1.75
C GLY A 25 -1.92 -5.79 2.51
N ILE A 26 -1.78 -6.01 3.82
CA ILE A 26 -2.84 -6.57 4.68
C ILE A 26 -4.03 -5.60 4.76
N HIS A 27 -3.77 -4.30 4.92
CA HIS A 27 -4.83 -3.29 4.98
C HIS A 27 -5.50 -3.06 3.61
N SER A 28 -4.72 -3.11 2.53
CA SER A 28 -5.21 -2.90 1.16
C SER A 28 -6.13 -4.03 0.69
N SER A 29 -5.90 -5.28 1.11
CA SER A 29 -6.69 -6.42 0.63
C SER A 29 -8.17 -6.33 1.05
N GLY A 30 -8.44 -5.96 2.31
CA GLY A 30 -9.81 -5.78 2.80
C GLY A 30 -10.51 -4.60 2.12
N PHE A 31 -9.77 -3.50 1.94
CA PHE A 31 -10.25 -2.32 1.22
C PHE A 31 -10.52 -2.61 -0.26
N ARG A 32 -9.66 -3.36 -0.95
CA ARG A 32 -9.87 -3.77 -2.35
C ARG A 32 -11.13 -4.62 -2.50
N ASN A 33 -11.35 -5.58 -1.62
CA ASN A 33 -12.59 -6.39 -1.64
C ASN A 33 -13.84 -5.54 -1.36
N PHE A 34 -13.74 -4.53 -0.51
CA PHE A 34 -14.82 -3.57 -0.28
C PHE A 34 -15.11 -2.75 -1.55
N LEU A 35 -14.08 -2.29 -2.26
CA LEU A 35 -14.23 -1.56 -3.52
C LEU A 35 -14.82 -2.40 -4.67
N LEU A 36 -14.58 -3.71 -4.67
CA LEU A 36 -15.07 -4.63 -5.70
C LEU A 36 -16.54 -5.05 -5.49
N LYS A 37 -17.22 -4.52 -4.47
CA LYS A 37 -18.66 -4.73 -4.33
C LYS A 37 -19.40 -4.12 -5.52
N PRO A 38 -20.37 -4.84 -6.11
CA PRO A 38 -21.08 -4.36 -7.29
C PRO A 38 -21.83 -3.03 -7.03
N GLU A 39 -22.36 -2.81 -5.82
CA GLU A 39 -23.02 -1.54 -5.50
C GLU A 39 -22.05 -0.36 -5.52
N LEU A 40 -20.82 -0.58 -5.04
CA LEU A 40 -19.81 0.46 -5.00
C LEU A 40 -19.21 0.70 -6.39
N LEU A 41 -18.95 -0.35 -7.16
CA LEU A 41 -18.51 -0.23 -8.55
C LEU A 41 -19.53 0.54 -9.40
N GLN A 42 -20.81 0.27 -9.23
CA GLN A 42 -21.87 1.01 -9.89
C GLN A 42 -21.86 2.48 -9.48
N SER A 43 -21.69 2.78 -8.18
CA SER A 43 -21.56 4.16 -7.70
C SER A 43 -20.35 4.89 -8.29
N ILE A 44 -19.21 4.22 -8.50
CA ILE A 44 -18.02 4.84 -9.11
C ILE A 44 -18.35 5.32 -10.53
N VAL A 45 -19.05 4.51 -11.32
CA VAL A 45 -19.48 4.87 -12.68
C VAL A 45 -20.56 5.96 -12.65
N ASP A 46 -21.58 5.79 -11.79
CA ASP A 46 -22.74 6.69 -11.73
C ASP A 46 -22.37 8.11 -11.27
N PHE A 47 -21.38 8.24 -10.38
CA PHE A 47 -20.87 9.53 -9.91
C PHE A 47 -19.73 10.10 -10.77
N GLY A 48 -19.30 9.39 -11.83
CA GLY A 48 -18.25 9.85 -12.73
C GLY A 48 -16.86 9.92 -12.08
N PHE A 49 -16.56 9.01 -11.14
CA PHE A 49 -15.22 8.91 -10.56
C PHE A 49 -14.26 8.32 -11.60
N GLU A 50 -13.45 9.18 -12.21
CA GLU A 50 -12.39 8.78 -13.10
C GLU A 50 -11.14 8.32 -12.33
N HIS A 51 -10.39 7.38 -12.92
CA HIS A 51 -9.12 6.95 -12.35
C HIS A 51 -8.10 8.10 -12.38
N LEU A 52 -7.69 8.60 -11.21
CA LEU A 52 -6.79 9.77 -11.07
C LEU A 52 -5.32 9.53 -11.50
N SER A 53 -4.98 8.36 -12.04
CA SER A 53 -3.59 8.08 -12.42
C SER A 53 -3.26 8.68 -13.78
N ASN A 54 -2.67 9.87 -13.74
CA ASN A 54 -1.63 10.29 -14.69
C ASN A 54 -0.27 9.82 -14.18
#